data_AF-A0A3P7LRS3-F1
#
_entry.id   AF-A0A3P7LRS3-F1
#
_cell.length_a   1.000
_cell.length_b   1.000
_cell.length_c   1.000
_cell.angle_alpha   90.00
_cell.angle_beta   90.00
_cell.angle_gamma   90.00
#
_symmetry.space_group_name_H-M   'P 1'
#
loop_
_entity.id
_entity.type
_entity.pdbx_description
1 polymer ?
#
loop_
_entity_poly.entity_id
_entity_poly.type
_entity_poly.pdbx_seq_one_letter_code
_entity_poly.pdbx_strand_id
1 'polypeptide(L)'
;MKWQNALNAENADFARAAEDGIFLNYNWNLDLLRLSQETAGSSHWSKRIFVGVDCFGRGCPGGGGFNTSEALKLILRASQSYPDRPLSLALFAPAWCFEKRNDIASVLPTTRPTENAVRAAQLISYLDSCFWQPLETLLSAIRACGRVPTARGQHRHWDRPLVPLPCPEEAAVLCTDCSIGLGLFRVSDGKPDRKFEYEPWSCLNSQQVHHHNNCDYRHNSTVSSHVSAVNFNIF
;
A
#
# COMPACT_ATOMS: atom_id res chain seq x y z
N MET A 1 -9.88 -21.45 -18.04
CA MET A 1 -9.55 -20.01 -18.15
C MET A 1 -8.11 -19.87 -18.63
N LYS A 2 -7.82 -18.94 -19.55
CA LYS A 2 -6.48 -18.67 -20.11
C LYS A 2 -6.05 -17.25 -19.71
N TRP A 3 -5.19 -17.15 -18.70
CA TRP A 3 -4.67 -15.88 -18.20
C TRP A 3 -3.58 -15.34 -19.12
N GLN A 4 -3.71 -14.08 -19.56
CA GLN A 4 -2.79 -13.48 -20.53
C GLN A 4 -1.53 -12.88 -19.89
N ASN A 5 -1.60 -12.51 -18.61
CA ASN A 5 -0.52 -11.82 -17.86
C ASN A 5 -0.07 -10.48 -18.50
N ALA A 6 -0.83 -9.97 -19.48
CA ALA A 6 -0.59 -8.75 -20.23
C ALA A 6 -1.93 -8.22 -20.77
N LEU A 7 -1.95 -6.94 -21.13
CA LEU A 7 -2.95 -6.40 -22.04
C LEU A 7 -2.53 -6.74 -23.48
N ASN A 8 -3.41 -7.40 -24.24
CA ASN A 8 -3.18 -7.80 -25.62
C ASN A 8 -4.50 -7.87 -26.40
N ALA A 9 -4.46 -8.31 -27.66
CA ALA A 9 -5.64 -8.40 -28.52
C ALA A 9 -6.75 -9.33 -27.96
N GLU A 10 -6.42 -10.35 -27.16
CA GLU A 10 -7.41 -11.27 -26.60
C GLU A 10 -8.25 -10.63 -25.47
N ASN A 11 -7.75 -9.57 -24.81
CA ASN A 11 -8.43 -8.93 -23.69
C ASN A 11 -8.59 -7.41 -23.79
N ALA A 12 -8.13 -6.79 -24.89
CA ALA A 12 -8.22 -5.35 -25.10
C ALA A 12 -9.67 -4.85 -25.07
N ASP A 13 -10.62 -5.59 -25.63
CA ASP A 13 -12.03 -5.18 -25.67
C ASP A 13 -12.65 -5.12 -24.27
N PHE A 14 -12.29 -6.05 -23.39
CA PHE A 14 -12.69 -5.99 -21.98
C PHE A 14 -12.07 -4.79 -21.26
N ALA A 15 -10.79 -4.49 -21.53
CA ALA A 15 -10.14 -3.31 -20.96
C ALA A 15 -10.76 -1.99 -21.46
N ARG A 16 -11.27 -1.95 -22.71
CA ARG A 16 -11.98 -0.77 -23.24
C ARG A 16 -13.32 -0.58 -22.54
N ALA A 17 -14.04 -1.68 -22.32
CA ALA A 17 -15.36 -1.68 -21.72
C ALA A 17 -15.34 -1.38 -20.21
N ALA A 18 -14.27 -1.77 -19.51
CA ALA A 18 -14.12 -1.51 -18.07
C ALA A 18 -13.72 -0.06 -17.80
N GLU A 19 -14.63 0.79 -17.34
CA GLU A 19 -14.43 2.24 -17.14
C GLU A 19 -13.21 2.59 -16.28
N ASP A 20 -12.96 1.83 -15.20
CA ASP A 20 -11.87 2.11 -14.26
C ASP A 20 -10.52 1.51 -14.69
N GLY A 21 -10.53 0.40 -15.42
CA GLY A 21 -9.34 -0.28 -15.91
C GLY A 21 -9.38 -1.81 -15.81
N ILE A 22 -8.25 -2.44 -16.11
CA ILE A 22 -8.07 -3.90 -16.11
C ILE A 22 -7.01 -4.33 -15.10
N PHE A 23 -7.33 -5.34 -14.30
CA PHE A 23 -6.39 -6.03 -13.42
C PHE A 23 -5.73 -7.18 -14.18
N LEU A 24 -4.42 -7.11 -14.40
CA LEU A 24 -3.65 -8.17 -15.04
C LEU A 24 -3.24 -9.23 -14.03
N ASN A 25 -3.21 -10.49 -14.46
CA ASN A 25 -2.66 -11.57 -13.66
C ASN A 25 -1.15 -11.36 -13.36
N TYR A 26 -0.65 -11.96 -12.29
CA TYR A 26 0.65 -11.67 -11.69
C TYR A 26 1.85 -12.45 -12.25
N ASN A 27 1.64 -13.35 -13.23
CA ASN A 27 2.70 -14.16 -13.86
C ASN A 27 3.30 -13.47 -15.11
N TRP A 28 3.71 -12.22 -14.99
CA TRP A 28 4.24 -11.40 -16.09
C TRP A 28 5.78 -11.35 -16.10
N ASN A 29 6.35 -10.85 -17.19
CA ASN A 29 7.77 -10.52 -17.34
C ASN A 29 7.91 -9.16 -18.06
N LEU A 30 9.13 -8.65 -18.23
CA LEU A 30 9.35 -7.33 -18.85
C LEU A 30 8.80 -7.22 -20.27
N ASP A 31 8.84 -8.29 -21.06
CA ASP A 31 8.30 -8.30 -22.44
C ASP A 31 6.76 -8.19 -22.44
N LEU A 32 6.10 -8.86 -21.50
CA LEU A 32 4.65 -8.77 -21.32
C LEU A 32 4.18 -7.41 -20.78
N LEU A 33 4.98 -6.79 -19.91
CA LEU A 33 4.74 -5.40 -19.50
C LEU A 33 4.86 -4.45 -20.69
N ARG A 34 5.91 -4.61 -21.49
CA ARG A 34 6.12 -3.83 -22.71
C ARG A 34 4.97 -4.01 -23.71
N LEU A 35 4.54 -5.25 -23.95
CA LEU A 35 3.38 -5.55 -24.79
C LEU A 35 2.12 -4.82 -24.30
N SER A 36 1.91 -4.78 -22.98
CA SER A 36 0.78 -4.07 -22.38
C SER A 36 0.87 -2.56 -22.64
N GLN A 37 2.05 -1.97 -22.51
CA GLN A 37 2.30 -0.56 -22.78
C GLN A 37 2.08 -0.22 -24.27
N GLU A 38 2.60 -1.06 -25.18
CA GLU A 38 2.47 -0.88 -26.63
C GLU A 38 1.01 -1.04 -27.07
N THR A 39 0.30 -2.05 -26.54
CA THR A 39 -1.13 -2.25 -26.79
C THR A 39 -1.96 -1.07 -26.29
N ALA A 40 -1.51 -0.42 -25.21
CA ALA A 40 -2.20 0.74 -24.68
C ALA A 40 -2.08 1.99 -25.55
N GLY A 41 -0.91 2.16 -26.19
CA GLY A 41 -0.61 3.21 -27.15
C GLY A 41 -0.61 4.65 -26.61
N SER A 42 -1.02 4.90 -25.36
CA SER A 42 -1.07 6.24 -24.77
C SER A 42 -1.02 6.23 -23.24
N SER A 43 -0.53 7.33 -22.67
CA SER A 43 -0.44 7.53 -21.21
C SER A 43 -1.80 7.44 -20.50
N HIS A 44 -2.84 7.96 -21.13
CA HIS A 44 -4.20 7.95 -20.57
C HIS A 44 -4.69 6.50 -20.37
N TRP A 45 -4.42 5.66 -21.36
CA TRP A 45 -4.90 4.28 -21.36
C TRP A 45 -4.00 3.36 -20.55
N SER A 46 -2.67 3.54 -20.62
CA SER A 46 -1.72 2.69 -19.89
C SER A 46 -1.88 2.78 -18.37
N LYS A 47 -2.30 3.94 -17.85
CA LYS A 47 -2.61 4.15 -16.42
C LYS A 47 -3.82 3.36 -15.92
N ARG A 48 -4.67 2.85 -16.82
CA ARG A 48 -5.81 1.98 -16.51
C ARG A 48 -5.43 0.49 -16.53
N ILE A 49 -4.16 0.18 -16.75
CA ILE A 49 -3.63 -1.18 -16.71
C ILE A 49 -2.97 -1.39 -15.34
N PHE A 50 -3.62 -2.18 -14.50
CA PHE A 50 -3.14 -2.51 -13.17
C PHE A 50 -2.40 -3.84 -13.22
N VAL A 51 -1.08 -3.79 -13.17
CA VAL A 51 -0.22 -4.97 -13.15
C VAL A 51 -0.34 -5.65 -11.78
N GLY A 52 -0.90 -6.86 -11.75
CA GLY A 52 -1.05 -7.62 -10.53
C GLY A 52 0.28 -8.03 -9.92
N VAL A 53 0.39 -7.92 -8.60
CA VAL A 53 1.54 -8.35 -7.80
C VAL A 53 1.04 -9.26 -6.69
N ASP A 54 1.31 -10.57 -6.76
CA ASP A 54 0.91 -11.52 -5.72
C ASP A 54 1.90 -11.50 -4.55
N CYS A 55 1.46 -10.94 -3.43
CA CYS A 55 2.26 -10.85 -2.20
C CYS A 55 2.52 -12.22 -1.56
N PHE A 56 1.82 -13.29 -1.98
CA PHE A 56 2.16 -14.67 -1.60
C PHE A 56 3.17 -15.34 -2.54
N GLY A 57 3.45 -14.75 -3.71
CA GLY A 57 4.55 -15.19 -4.56
C GLY A 57 4.27 -16.38 -5.49
N ARG A 58 3.01 -16.69 -5.82
CA ARG A 58 2.66 -17.87 -6.64
C ARG A 58 2.95 -17.66 -8.13
N GLY A 59 4.23 -17.54 -8.49
CA GLY A 59 4.69 -17.25 -9.85
C GLY A 59 4.85 -15.76 -10.17
N CYS A 60 4.67 -14.90 -9.17
CA CYS A 60 4.95 -13.47 -9.27
C CYS A 60 6.46 -13.22 -9.26
N PRO A 61 6.99 -12.31 -10.11
CA PRO A 61 8.38 -11.87 -10.03
C PRO A 61 8.76 -11.46 -8.60
N GLY A 62 9.94 -11.88 -8.14
CA GLY A 62 10.40 -11.67 -6.77
C GLY A 62 9.90 -12.69 -5.74
N GLY A 63 8.89 -13.49 -6.04
CA GLY A 63 8.42 -14.56 -5.14
C GLY A 63 7.61 -14.07 -3.94
N GLY A 64 7.12 -12.83 -3.95
CA GLY A 64 6.24 -12.29 -2.90
C GLY A 64 6.92 -12.10 -1.54
N GLY A 65 6.13 -12.07 -0.49
CA GLY A 65 6.56 -11.81 0.88
C GLY A 65 7.33 -10.51 1.04
N PHE A 66 8.42 -10.55 1.79
CA PHE A 66 9.33 -9.40 1.90
C PHE A 66 10.06 -9.06 0.58
N ASN A 67 10.06 -9.98 -0.40
CA ASN A 67 10.61 -9.72 -1.73
C ASN A 67 9.58 -9.14 -2.71
N THR A 68 8.36 -8.82 -2.25
CA THR A 68 7.33 -8.14 -3.07
C THR A 68 7.87 -6.87 -3.73
N SER A 69 8.83 -6.18 -3.09
CA SER A 69 9.48 -4.99 -3.66
C SER A 69 10.18 -5.25 -4.99
N GLU A 70 10.64 -6.47 -5.26
CA GLU A 70 11.30 -6.81 -6.52
C GLU A 70 10.33 -6.73 -7.71
N ALA A 71 9.07 -7.14 -7.53
CA ALA A 71 8.04 -6.96 -8.55
C ALA A 71 7.81 -5.47 -8.85
N LEU A 72 7.70 -4.63 -7.81
CA LEU A 72 7.48 -3.19 -7.96
C LEU A 72 8.68 -2.52 -8.66
N LYS A 73 9.91 -2.93 -8.35
CA LYS A 73 11.12 -2.43 -9.04
C LYS A 73 11.07 -2.72 -10.55
N LEU A 74 10.58 -3.89 -10.97
CA LEU A 74 10.43 -4.22 -12.40
C LEU A 74 9.33 -3.40 -13.08
N ILE A 75 8.19 -3.20 -12.42
CA ILE A 75 7.10 -2.35 -12.92
C ILE A 75 7.57 -0.89 -13.04
N LEU A 76 8.31 -0.39 -12.05
CA LEU A 76 8.90 0.95 -12.08
C LEU A 76 9.87 1.08 -13.25
N ARG A 77 10.79 0.13 -13.44
CA ARG A 77 11.71 0.14 -14.59
C ARG A 77 10.97 0.16 -15.92
N ALA A 78 9.97 -0.70 -16.11
CA ALA A 78 9.16 -0.71 -17.33
C ALA A 78 8.44 0.63 -17.56
N SER A 79 7.91 1.23 -16.50
CA SER A 79 7.24 2.54 -16.56
C SER A 79 8.21 3.69 -16.84
N GLN A 80 9.46 3.60 -16.35
CA GLN A 80 10.52 4.57 -16.63
C GLN A 80 11.08 4.44 -18.05
N SER A 81 11.15 3.22 -18.60
CA SER A 81 11.57 2.99 -19.99
C SER A 81 10.61 3.60 -21.00
N TYR A 82 9.33 3.71 -20.65
CA TYR A 82 8.30 4.29 -21.51
C TYR A 82 7.40 5.26 -20.72
N PRO A 83 7.90 6.47 -20.39
CA PRO A 83 7.22 7.40 -19.50
C PRO A 83 5.94 8.02 -20.10
N ASP A 84 5.77 7.94 -21.42
CA ASP A 84 4.54 8.29 -22.15
C ASP A 84 3.46 7.20 -22.06
N ARG A 85 3.78 6.03 -21.50
CA ARG A 85 2.89 4.89 -21.30
C ARG A 85 3.24 4.13 -20.00
N PRO A 86 3.19 4.80 -18.84
CA PRO A 86 3.46 4.16 -17.54
C PRO A 86 2.36 3.13 -17.22
N LEU A 87 2.70 2.13 -16.41
CA LEU A 87 1.74 1.14 -15.92
C LEU A 87 1.32 1.47 -14.48
N SER A 88 0.10 1.08 -14.12
CA SER A 88 -0.34 1.05 -12.73
C SER A 88 -0.05 -0.33 -12.12
N LEU A 89 -0.09 -0.43 -10.80
CA LEU A 89 0.10 -1.68 -10.07
C LEU A 89 -1.12 -1.99 -9.22
N ALA A 90 -1.36 -3.28 -8.95
CA ALA A 90 -2.32 -3.70 -7.95
C ALA A 90 -1.74 -4.83 -7.09
N LEU A 91 -1.76 -4.62 -5.78
CA LEU A 91 -1.25 -5.59 -4.80
C LEU A 91 -2.34 -6.63 -4.51
N PHE A 92 -2.05 -7.89 -4.78
CA PHE A 92 -2.93 -9.00 -4.47
C PHE A 92 -2.50 -9.66 -3.16
N ALA A 93 -3.47 -9.83 -2.25
CA ALA A 93 -3.29 -10.40 -0.92
C ALA A 93 -2.18 -9.74 -0.07
N PRO A 94 -2.18 -8.40 0.12
CA PRO A 94 -1.16 -7.70 0.90
C PRO A 94 -1.18 -8.04 2.40
N ALA A 95 -2.24 -8.71 2.90
CA ALA A 95 -2.31 -9.23 4.26
C ALA A 95 -1.32 -10.39 4.56
N TRP A 96 -0.45 -10.75 3.60
CA TRP A 96 0.56 -11.80 3.74
C TRP A 96 1.37 -11.69 5.05
N CYS A 97 1.81 -10.50 5.46
CA CYS A 97 2.58 -10.30 6.69
C CYS A 97 1.79 -10.73 7.94
N PHE A 98 0.48 -10.50 7.96
CA PHE A 98 -0.41 -10.92 9.03
C PHE A 98 -0.70 -12.42 8.95
N GLU A 99 -1.02 -12.95 7.78
CA GLU A 99 -1.38 -14.37 7.59
C GLU A 99 -0.20 -15.31 7.83
N LYS A 100 1.01 -14.90 7.42
CA LYS A 100 2.25 -15.66 7.59
C LYS A 100 3.00 -15.36 8.87
N ARG A 101 2.44 -14.53 9.77
CA ARG A 101 3.13 -14.10 11.00
C ARG A 101 3.68 -15.26 11.84
N ASN A 102 2.93 -16.35 11.99
CA ASN A 102 3.37 -17.49 12.80
C ASN A 102 4.48 -18.28 12.11
N ASP A 103 4.36 -18.49 10.80
CA ASP A 103 5.38 -19.14 9.98
C ASP A 103 6.70 -18.34 10.05
N ILE A 104 6.63 -17.02 9.88
CA ILE A 104 7.79 -16.11 9.96
C ILE A 104 8.39 -16.12 11.39
N ALA A 105 7.54 -15.99 12.41
CA ALA A 105 7.96 -15.96 13.80
C ALA A 105 8.66 -17.25 14.23
N SER A 106 8.22 -18.40 13.74
CA SER A 106 8.83 -19.71 14.05
C SER A 106 10.30 -19.83 13.62
N VAL A 107 10.72 -19.04 12.63
CA VAL A 107 12.09 -19.04 12.08
C VAL A 107 12.98 -17.97 12.74
N LEU A 108 12.38 -16.98 13.42
CA LEU A 108 13.08 -15.90 14.12
C LEU A 108 13.35 -16.29 15.60
N PRO A 109 14.61 -16.36 16.06
CA PRO A 109 14.96 -16.82 17.41
C PRO A 109 14.32 -16.02 18.56
N THR A 110 13.95 -14.77 18.31
CA THR A 110 13.44 -13.78 19.29
C THR A 110 11.92 -13.71 19.37
N THR A 111 11.19 -14.39 18.49
CA THR A 111 9.72 -14.26 18.38
C THR A 111 9.07 -15.63 18.31
N ARG A 112 9.08 -16.39 19.41
CA ARG A 112 8.26 -17.62 19.46
C ARG A 112 6.78 -17.23 19.36
N PRO A 113 5.90 -18.06 18.77
CA PRO A 113 4.45 -17.88 18.89
C PRO A 113 4.10 -17.74 20.38
N THR A 114 3.47 -16.64 20.76
CA THR A 114 3.11 -16.38 22.16
C THR A 114 1.61 -16.24 22.31
N GLU A 115 1.03 -16.86 23.35
CA GLU A 115 -0.33 -16.58 23.79
C GLU A 115 -0.49 -15.17 24.39
N ASN A 116 0.62 -14.46 24.60
CA ASN A 116 0.63 -13.08 25.05
C ASN A 116 0.20 -12.13 23.90
N ALA A 117 -0.99 -11.54 24.02
CA ALA A 117 -1.55 -10.68 22.99
C ALA A 117 -0.76 -9.38 22.75
N VAL A 118 -0.02 -8.87 23.75
CA VAL A 118 0.87 -7.70 23.55
C VAL A 118 2.00 -8.04 22.58
N ARG A 119 2.64 -9.20 22.79
CA ARG A 119 3.72 -9.66 21.91
C ARG A 119 3.20 -10.00 20.51
N ALA A 120 2.00 -10.58 20.42
CA ALA A 120 1.35 -10.84 19.13
C ALA A 120 1.08 -9.53 18.35
N ALA A 121 0.57 -8.49 19.03
CA ALA A 121 0.33 -7.19 18.43
C ALA A 121 1.65 -6.50 17.99
N GLN A 122 2.69 -6.56 18.82
CA GLN A 122 4.03 -6.04 18.48
C GLN A 122 4.62 -6.74 17.26
N LEU A 123 4.51 -8.07 17.18
CA LEU A 123 4.97 -8.86 16.04
C LEU A 123 4.23 -8.44 14.77
N ILE A 124 2.89 -8.33 14.81
CA ILE A 124 2.10 -7.91 13.65
C ILE A 124 2.55 -6.52 13.17
N SER A 125 2.66 -5.56 14.08
CA SER A 125 3.10 -4.20 13.75
C SER A 125 4.50 -4.17 13.14
N TYR A 126 5.43 -4.96 13.68
CA TYR A 126 6.78 -5.10 13.14
C TYR A 126 6.79 -5.70 11.72
N LEU A 127 6.11 -6.82 11.51
CA LEU A 127 6.04 -7.49 10.21
C LEU A 127 5.35 -6.62 9.15
N ASP A 128 4.30 -5.90 9.53
CA ASP A 128 3.60 -4.95 8.65
C ASP A 128 4.54 -3.81 8.24
N SER A 129 5.30 -3.25 9.18
CA SER A 129 6.31 -2.21 8.91
C SER A 129 7.40 -2.71 7.95
N CYS A 130 7.95 -3.91 8.20
CA CYS A 130 8.94 -4.53 7.32
C CYS A 130 8.39 -4.82 5.91
N PHE A 131 7.10 -5.12 5.78
CA PHE A 131 6.47 -5.37 4.50
C PHE A 131 6.21 -4.06 3.72
N TRP A 132 5.64 -3.04 4.35
CA TRP A 132 5.21 -1.82 3.65
C TRP A 132 6.33 -0.81 3.39
N GLN A 133 7.28 -0.63 4.32
CA GLN A 133 8.34 0.36 4.21
C GLN A 133 9.11 0.31 2.87
N PRO A 134 9.57 -0.85 2.36
CA PRO A 134 10.26 -0.90 1.08
C PRO A 134 9.32 -0.66 -0.13
N LEU A 135 8.02 -0.96 0.00
CA LEU A 135 7.06 -0.76 -1.08
C LEU A 135 6.70 0.71 -1.24
N GLU A 136 6.59 1.44 -0.14
CA GLU A 136 6.05 2.79 -0.14
C GLU A 136 6.78 3.78 -1.06
N THR A 137 8.13 3.77 -1.01
CA THR A 137 8.96 4.59 -1.91
C THR A 137 8.74 4.21 -3.37
N LEU A 138 8.58 2.91 -3.65
CA LEU A 138 8.35 2.39 -4.99
C LEU A 138 6.95 2.72 -5.52
N LEU A 139 5.91 2.58 -4.67
CA LEU A 139 4.53 2.95 -4.99
C LEU A 139 4.45 4.44 -5.39
N SER A 140 5.11 5.28 -4.60
CA SER A 140 5.24 6.72 -4.87
C SER A 140 5.94 7.00 -6.20
N ALA A 141 7.07 6.33 -6.45
CA ALA A 141 7.82 6.48 -7.69
C ALA A 141 7.04 6.00 -8.93
N ILE A 142 6.32 4.88 -8.83
CA ILE A 142 5.47 4.37 -9.93
C ILE A 142 4.34 5.36 -10.22
N ARG A 143 3.68 5.88 -9.18
CA ARG A 143 2.62 6.90 -9.33
C ARG A 143 3.12 8.20 -9.97
N ALA A 144 4.40 8.54 -9.77
CA ALA A 144 5.03 9.69 -10.41
C ALA A 144 5.35 9.45 -11.90
N CYS A 145 5.47 8.19 -12.34
CA CYS A 145 5.68 7.85 -13.74
C CYS A 145 4.41 8.20 -14.55
N GLY A 146 4.56 8.98 -15.62
CA GLY A 146 3.42 9.47 -16.42
C GLY A 146 3.09 10.95 -16.28
N ARG A 147 3.92 11.70 -15.55
CA ARG A 147 3.88 13.16 -15.57
C ARG A 147 4.76 13.66 -16.70
N VAL A 148 4.14 13.96 -17.85
CA VAL A 148 4.76 14.82 -18.85
C VAL A 148 4.96 16.19 -18.19
N PRO A 149 6.13 16.85 -18.31
CA PRO A 149 6.29 18.22 -17.86
C PRO A 149 5.24 19.09 -18.56
N THR A 150 4.19 19.49 -17.86
CA THR A 150 3.29 20.51 -18.39
C THR A 150 4.09 21.79 -18.53
N ALA A 151 3.92 22.53 -19.62
CA ALA A 151 4.60 23.81 -19.90
C ALA A 151 4.45 24.89 -18.79
N ARG A 152 3.67 24.62 -17.74
CA ARG A 152 3.46 25.51 -16.59
C ARG A 152 4.10 25.04 -15.27
N GLY A 153 4.95 24.01 -15.25
CA GLY A 153 5.72 23.65 -14.05
C GLY A 153 4.88 23.35 -12.78
N GLN A 154 3.57 23.13 -12.90
CA GLN A 154 2.71 22.85 -11.76
C GLN A 154 2.70 21.34 -11.49
N HIS A 155 3.62 20.94 -10.62
CA HIS A 155 3.62 19.63 -9.99
C HIS A 155 2.34 19.50 -9.15
N ARG A 156 1.31 18.79 -9.64
CA ARG A 156 0.19 18.39 -8.76
C ARG A 156 0.73 17.48 -7.67
N HIS A 157 0.36 17.63 -6.41
CA HIS A 157 1.11 17.04 -5.29
C HIS A 157 1.25 15.50 -5.33
N TRP A 158 2.27 15.03 -4.62
CA TRP A 158 2.76 13.64 -4.48
C TRP A 158 1.71 12.71 -3.83
N ASP A 159 0.82 13.32 -3.04
CA ASP A 159 -0.26 12.69 -2.30
C ASP A 159 -1.61 13.18 -2.86
N ARG A 160 -2.63 12.31 -2.85
CA ARG A 160 -3.97 12.85 -2.61
C ARG A 160 -3.99 13.03 -1.09
N PRO A 161 -3.75 14.22 -0.53
CA PRO A 161 -4.12 14.43 0.87
C PRO A 161 -5.59 14.01 1.01
N LEU A 162 -5.96 13.42 2.15
CA LEU A 162 -7.35 13.34 2.55
C LEU A 162 -7.93 14.73 2.28
N VAL A 163 -8.84 14.83 1.30
CA VAL A 163 -9.57 16.08 1.10
C VAL A 163 -10.42 16.17 2.35
N PRO A 164 -10.17 17.11 3.28
CA PRO A 164 -11.09 17.31 4.39
C PRO A 164 -12.44 17.58 3.73
N LEU A 165 -13.48 16.86 4.13
CA LEU A 165 -14.84 17.16 3.68
C LEU A 165 -15.06 18.67 3.86
N PRO A 166 -15.64 19.38 2.88
CA PRO A 166 -15.83 20.82 2.98
C PRO A 166 -16.69 21.11 4.23
N CYS A 167 -16.04 21.59 5.28
CA CYS A 167 -16.70 22.03 6.51
C CYS A 167 -16.96 23.54 6.34
N PRO A 168 -18.21 24.02 6.45
CA PRO A 168 -18.54 25.37 5.99
C PRO A 168 -17.87 26.54 6.72
N GLU A 169 -17.22 26.42 7.89
CA GLU A 169 -16.82 27.65 8.61
C GLU A 169 -15.62 27.59 9.58
N GLU A 170 -14.84 26.50 9.65
CA GLU A 170 -13.63 26.45 10.50
C GLU A 170 -12.47 25.77 9.78
N ALA A 171 -11.23 26.24 10.04
CA ALA A 171 -10.02 25.64 9.50
C ALA A 171 -10.01 24.14 9.78
N ALA A 172 -9.69 23.32 8.77
CA ALA A 172 -9.64 21.87 8.93
C ALA A 172 -8.61 21.49 10.02
N VAL A 173 -9.10 21.19 11.22
CA VAL A 173 -8.26 20.69 12.32
C VAL A 173 -8.10 19.19 12.12
N LEU A 174 -6.86 18.75 11.89
CA LEU A 174 -6.52 17.33 11.94
C LEU A 174 -6.33 16.93 13.41
N CYS A 175 -7.28 16.18 13.96
CA CYS A 175 -7.14 15.53 15.26
C CYS A 175 -6.96 14.02 15.05
N THR A 176 -5.99 13.43 15.75
CA THR A 176 -5.80 11.98 15.80
C THR A 176 -5.29 11.57 17.17
N ASP A 177 -5.81 10.48 17.72
CA ASP A 177 -5.24 9.76 18.86
C ASP A 177 -4.33 8.60 18.42
N CYS A 178 -4.09 8.47 17.11
CA CYS A 178 -3.36 7.38 16.48
C CYS A 178 -3.94 5.99 16.79
N SER A 179 -5.26 5.88 17.00
CA SER A 179 -5.96 4.60 17.17
C SER A 179 -5.85 3.75 15.91
N ILE A 180 -5.34 2.53 16.06
CA ILE A 180 -5.31 1.50 15.00
C ILE A 180 -6.66 0.76 14.86
N GLY A 181 -7.69 1.17 15.61
CA GLY A 181 -8.97 0.45 15.66
C GLY A 181 -8.86 -0.94 16.31
N LEU A 182 -7.83 -1.18 17.11
CA LEU A 182 -7.59 -2.41 17.87
C LEU A 182 -7.19 -2.04 19.30
N GLY A 183 -7.58 -2.86 20.27
CA GLY A 183 -7.15 -2.70 21.65
C GLY A 183 -7.07 -4.02 22.41
N LEU A 184 -6.26 -4.03 23.47
CA LEU A 184 -6.10 -5.19 24.38
C LEU A 184 -6.82 -5.00 25.70
N PHE A 185 -7.17 -3.75 26.01
CA PHE A 185 -7.81 -3.36 27.26
C PHE A 185 -9.02 -2.50 26.94
N ARG A 186 -10.09 -2.69 27.71
CA ARG A 186 -11.21 -1.75 27.77
C ARG A 186 -11.07 -0.93 29.05
N VAL A 187 -11.33 0.37 28.93
CA VAL A 187 -11.46 1.25 30.08
C VAL A 187 -12.90 1.15 30.56
N SER A 188 -13.10 0.78 31.82
CA SER A 188 -14.44 0.77 32.41
C SER A 188 -14.91 2.21 32.63
N ASP A 189 -15.71 2.76 31.72
CA ASP A 189 -16.30 4.09 31.87
C ASP A 189 -17.32 4.08 33.02
N GLY A 190 -17.11 4.92 34.04
CA GLY A 190 -18.10 5.18 35.09
C GLY A 190 -17.69 4.89 36.54
N LYS A 191 -16.42 4.58 36.84
CA LYS A 191 -15.92 4.48 38.24
C LYS A 191 -14.77 5.48 38.48
N PRO A 192 -14.65 6.04 39.71
CA PRO A 192 -13.61 7.02 40.03
C PRO A 192 -12.18 6.47 39.86
N ASP A 193 -12.01 5.15 40.01
CA ASP A 193 -10.79 4.44 39.66
C ASP A 193 -10.91 3.87 38.24
N ARG A 194 -10.17 4.46 37.30
CA ARG A 194 -10.00 3.89 35.94
C ARG A 194 -9.33 2.52 36.07
N LYS A 195 -10.09 1.44 35.87
CA LYS A 195 -9.56 0.08 35.77
C LYS A 195 -9.41 -0.29 34.30
N PHE A 196 -8.25 -0.86 33.98
CA PHE A 196 -7.99 -1.49 32.70
C PHE A 196 -8.33 -2.97 32.84
N GLU A 197 -9.35 -3.41 32.13
CA GLU A 197 -9.71 -4.82 32.06
C GLU A 197 -9.16 -5.39 30.75
N TYR A 198 -8.46 -6.54 30.84
CA TYR A 198 -7.96 -7.22 29.66
C TYR A 198 -9.14 -7.81 28.88
N GLU A 199 -9.47 -7.16 27.78
CA GLU A 199 -10.57 -7.51 26.88
C GLU A 199 -10.14 -7.09 25.47
N PRO A 200 -9.53 -7.99 24.68
CA PRO A 200 -9.14 -7.68 23.32
C PRO A 200 -10.35 -7.31 22.46
N TRP A 201 -10.23 -6.26 21.66
CA TRP A 201 -11.29 -5.76 20.80
C TRP A 201 -10.76 -5.22 19.47
N SER A 202 -11.64 -5.20 18.46
CA SER A 202 -11.40 -4.57 17.17
C SER A 202 -12.62 -3.73 16.75
N CYS A 203 -12.36 -2.50 16.29
CA CYS A 203 -13.32 -1.57 15.71
C CYS A 203 -12.58 -0.75 14.63
N LEU A 204 -12.46 -1.31 13.43
CA LEU A 204 -11.74 -0.64 12.34
C LEU A 204 -12.42 0.67 11.91
N ASN A 205 -13.72 0.83 12.17
CA ASN A 205 -14.44 2.09 11.94
C ASN A 205 -13.95 3.24 12.85
N SER A 206 -13.23 2.93 13.94
CA SER A 206 -12.58 3.92 14.80
C SER A 206 -11.07 4.04 14.55
N GLN A 207 -10.55 3.46 13.46
CA GLN A 207 -9.16 3.66 13.06
C GLN A 207 -8.96 5.12 12.62
N GLN A 208 -7.89 5.74 13.09
CA GLN A 208 -7.58 7.15 12.83
C GLN A 208 -6.32 7.30 11.99
N VAL A 209 -6.04 8.52 11.55
CA VAL A 209 -4.85 8.84 10.76
C VAL A 209 -3.59 8.60 11.59
N HIS A 210 -2.66 7.79 11.08
CA HIS A 210 -1.36 7.57 11.71
C HIS A 210 -0.30 8.49 11.11
N HIS A 211 0.72 8.79 11.91
CA HIS A 211 1.86 9.55 11.44
C HIS A 211 2.66 8.76 10.40
N HIS A 212 3.03 9.43 9.32
CA HIS A 212 3.94 8.89 8.31
C HIS A 212 5.40 9.18 8.71
N ASN A 213 6.03 8.29 9.51
CA ASN A 213 7.42 8.49 9.97
C ASN A 213 8.41 7.70 9.10
N ASN A 214 8.98 8.36 8.10
CA ASN A 214 10.20 7.92 7.41
C ASN A 214 11.37 8.80 7.88
N CYS A 215 11.73 8.72 9.16
CA CYS A 215 12.92 9.40 9.70
C CYS A 215 13.59 8.49 10.73
N ASP A 216 14.83 8.09 10.44
CA ASP A 216 15.75 7.51 11.40
C ASP A 216 15.74 8.31 12.71
N TYR A 217 15.67 7.60 13.84
CA TYR A 217 15.95 8.17 15.15
C TYR A 217 17.35 8.79 15.18
N ARG A 218 17.45 10.09 14.91
CA ARG A 218 18.57 10.92 15.37
C ARG A 218 18.04 11.92 16.39
N HIS A 219 18.63 11.85 17.57
CA HIS A 219 18.37 12.76 18.69
C HIS A 219 18.45 14.22 18.27
N ASN A 220 17.56 15.01 18.88
CA ASN A 220 17.51 16.47 18.92
C ASN A 220 17.24 17.17 17.59
N SER A 221 15.97 17.55 17.40
CA SER A 221 15.50 18.92 17.09
C SER A 221 14.05 18.83 16.61
N THR A 222 13.24 19.84 16.93
CA THR A 222 11.82 20.02 16.60
C THR A 222 11.42 19.41 15.24
N VAL A 223 10.60 18.35 15.28
CA VAL A 223 10.08 17.68 14.07
C VAL A 223 8.82 18.40 13.61
N SER A 224 8.87 19.03 12.45
CA SER A 224 7.68 19.41 11.69
C SER A 224 7.15 18.15 11.01
N SER A 225 6.05 17.60 11.53
CA SER A 225 5.43 16.38 11.01
C SER A 225 4.53 16.70 9.82
N HIS A 226 4.89 16.22 8.63
CA HIS A 226 3.96 16.14 7.51
C HIS A 226 3.08 14.90 7.69
N VAL A 227 1.81 15.11 8.02
CA VAL A 227 0.84 14.02 8.14
C VAL A 227 0.24 13.73 6.77
N SER A 228 0.72 12.68 6.12
CA SER A 228 0.08 12.07 4.94
C SER A 228 -0.63 10.79 5.38
N ALA A 229 -1.95 10.78 5.29
CA ALA A 229 -2.74 9.56 5.45
C ALA A 229 -2.68 8.78 4.14
N VAL A 230 -2.04 7.61 4.16
CA VAL A 230 -2.12 6.67 3.05
C VAL A 230 -3.32 5.77 3.26
N ASN A 231 -4.49 6.21 2.77
CA ASN A 231 -5.63 5.31 2.60
C ASN A 231 -5.36 4.41 1.40
N PHE A 232 -4.97 3.16 1.67
CA PHE A 232 -5.00 2.11 0.66
C PHE A 232 -6.44 1.65 0.48
N ASN A 233 -7.15 2.24 -0.48
CA ASN A 233 -8.26 1.52 -1.09
C ASN A 233 -7.63 0.43 -1.97
N ILE A 234 -7.42 -0.74 -1.34
CA ILE A 234 -7.02 -1.97 -2.03
C ILE A 234 -8.28 -2.45 -2.76
N PHE A 235 -8.25 -2.38 -4.09
CA PHE A 235 -9.15 -3.13 -4.97
C PHE A 235 -8.41 -4.38 -5.47
#